data_AF-A0A8R1HU19-F1
#
_entry.id   AF-A0A8R1HU19-F1
#
_cell.length_a   1.000
_cell.length_b   1.000
_cell.length_c   1.000
_cell.angle_alpha   90.00
_cell.angle_beta   90.00
_cell.angle_gamma   90.00
#
_symmetry.space_group_name_H-M   'P 1'
#
loop_
_entity.id
_entity.type
_entity.pdbx_description
1 polymer ?
#
loop_
_entity_poly.entity_id
_entity_poly.type
_entity_poly.pdbx_seq_one_letter_code
_entity_poly.pdbx_strand_id
1 'polypeptide(L)'
;MTDQAMTWDHLKAKLDGSAFASGLGSAQSNVDLVTGVDNNNMTISGLVSGLNSDKGQVNALVIGNGTVNGTNRDVFGIMNGTVAGTGNSTIVGASSIDSNPNQTSGAEIQSFANSNAFSSGNSSVSLISNTNIENDNGIGIVYTGGKGQGTNNYIVASNGLKNINSNEDAAFIGSGYVKGVGSDQSSNASQSVDTVVDDSGNVMSVVNLKKPDLFSFSEFNPKATGGQYPMMEPILHCRSVQTDYSESGSTLVSV
;
A
#
# COMPACT_ATOMS: atom_id res chain seq x y z
N MET A 1 44.25 5.66 30.54
CA MET A 1 43.56 6.21 29.37
C MET A 1 42.20 5.56 29.34
N THR A 2 41.13 6.32 29.53
CA THR A 2 39.77 5.85 29.30
C THR A 2 39.60 5.76 27.79
N ASP A 3 39.43 4.55 27.25
CA ASP A 3 38.95 4.39 25.88
C ASP A 3 37.59 5.07 25.79
N GLN A 4 37.51 6.23 25.13
CA GLN A 4 36.23 6.74 24.65
C GLN A 4 35.80 5.84 23.49
N ALA A 5 35.14 4.73 23.83
CA ALA A 5 34.41 3.95 22.85
C ALA A 5 33.29 4.86 22.30
N MET A 6 33.35 5.17 21.02
CA MET A 6 32.28 5.89 20.33
C MET A 6 31.06 4.96 20.31
N THR A 7 30.02 5.31 21.06
CA THR A 7 28.76 4.56 21.06
C THR A 7 27.95 4.87 19.81
N TRP A 8 27.04 3.96 19.42
CA TRP A 8 26.11 4.17 18.30
C TRP A 8 25.28 5.44 18.44
N ASP A 9 25.06 5.91 19.68
CA ASP A 9 24.33 7.13 19.95
C ASP A 9 25.02 8.39 19.37
N HIS A 10 26.31 8.28 19.02
CA HIS A 10 27.10 9.34 18.38
C HIS A 10 27.33 9.10 16.89
N LEU A 11 26.76 8.03 16.31
CA LEU A 11 26.91 7.68 14.90
C LEU A 11 25.66 8.04 14.12
N LYS A 12 25.86 8.71 12.98
CA LYS A 12 24.84 8.87 11.94
C LYS A 12 24.99 7.73 10.94
N ALA A 13 23.98 6.86 10.85
CA ALA A 13 23.88 5.84 9.82
C ALA A 13 22.84 6.23 8.77
N LYS A 14 23.14 5.96 7.50
CA LYS A 14 22.20 6.16 6.39
C LYS A 14 22.12 4.90 5.54
N LEU A 15 20.91 4.47 5.24
CA LEU A 15 20.59 3.44 4.26
C LEU A 15 19.91 4.13 3.07
N ASP A 16 20.43 3.92 1.87
CA ASP A 16 19.73 4.28 0.64
C ASP A 16 19.84 3.09 -0.31
N GLY A 17 18.72 2.64 -0.86
CA GLY A 17 18.71 1.59 -1.86
C GLY A 17 17.52 1.73 -2.79
N SER A 18 17.74 1.43 -4.06
CA SER A 18 16.67 1.39 -5.05
C SER A 18 16.88 0.24 -6.01
N ALA A 19 15.78 -0.34 -6.46
CA ALA A 19 15.74 -1.36 -7.49
C ALA A 19 14.71 -0.95 -8.53
N PHE A 20 15.09 -1.00 -9.80
CA PHE A 20 14.22 -0.73 -10.93
C PHE A 20 14.35 -1.85 -11.95
N ALA A 21 13.21 -2.28 -12.48
CA ALA A 21 13.14 -3.25 -13.55
C ALA A 21 12.06 -2.84 -14.55
N SER A 22 12.37 -3.04 -15.82
CA SER A 22 11.48 -2.76 -16.93
C SER A 22 11.58 -3.90 -17.93
N GLY A 23 10.44 -4.34 -18.45
CA GLY A 23 10.39 -5.49 -19.34
C GLY A 23 9.07 -5.62 -20.07
N LEU A 24 9.09 -6.38 -21.16
CA LEU A 24 7.89 -6.77 -21.88
C LEU A 24 7.35 -8.05 -21.26
N GLY A 25 6.07 -8.05 -20.90
CA GLY A 25 5.36 -9.17 -20.30
C GLY A 25 5.58 -9.29 -18.80
N SER A 26 6.76 -9.03 -18.27
CA SER A 26 7.01 -9.09 -16.82
C SER A 26 8.21 -8.25 -16.39
N ALA A 27 8.13 -7.67 -15.18
CA ALA A 27 9.28 -7.12 -14.48
C ALA A 27 9.04 -7.17 -12.96
N GLN A 28 10.13 -7.27 -12.21
CA GLN A 28 10.10 -7.30 -10.75
C GLN A 28 11.26 -6.47 -10.19
N SER A 29 11.01 -5.74 -9.11
CA SER A 29 12.04 -5.05 -8.34
C SER A 29 11.82 -5.28 -6.87
N ASN A 30 12.91 -5.49 -6.15
CA ASN A 30 12.89 -5.65 -4.71
C ASN A 30 14.08 -4.94 -4.07
N VAL A 31 13.85 -4.40 -2.89
CA VAL A 31 14.86 -3.81 -2.01
C VAL A 31 14.72 -4.51 -0.68
N ASP A 32 15.84 -4.88 -0.09
CA ASP A 32 15.91 -5.39 1.28
C ASP A 32 17.15 -4.78 1.94
N LEU A 33 16.92 -3.85 2.86
CA LEU A 33 17.94 -3.04 3.51
C LEU A 33 17.80 -3.21 5.00
N VAL A 34 18.93 -3.44 5.67
CA VAL A 34 19.02 -3.54 7.12
C VAL A 34 20.26 -2.79 7.57
N THR A 35 20.14 -2.03 8.65
CA THR A 35 21.30 -1.40 9.31
C THR A 35 21.08 -1.33 10.81
N GLY A 36 22.16 -1.02 11.51
CA GLY A 36 22.15 -0.79 12.94
C GLY A 36 22.48 -2.03 13.76
N VAL A 37 22.49 -1.87 15.09
CA VAL A 37 22.94 -2.89 16.04
C VAL A 37 22.04 -2.85 17.27
N ASP A 38 21.75 -4.03 17.84
CA ASP A 38 20.94 -4.22 19.05
C ASP A 38 19.60 -3.46 19.01
N ASN A 39 19.52 -2.37 19.78
CA ASN A 39 18.32 -1.55 19.99
C ASN A 39 18.21 -0.36 19.04
N ASN A 40 19.12 -0.24 18.08
CA ASN A 40 19.21 0.85 17.12
C ASN A 40 19.30 0.27 15.70
N ASN A 41 18.33 -0.53 15.31
CA ASN A 41 18.26 -1.15 13.99
C ASN A 41 17.10 -0.57 13.16
N MET A 42 17.19 -0.70 11.85
CA MET A 42 16.12 -0.34 10.93
C MET A 42 16.08 -1.34 9.79
N THR A 43 14.88 -1.67 9.32
CA THR A 43 14.67 -2.50 8.15
C THR A 43 13.77 -1.80 7.13
N ILE A 44 14.12 -1.95 5.86
CA ILE A 44 13.33 -1.46 4.73
C ILE A 44 13.29 -2.56 3.70
N SER A 45 12.13 -3.19 3.57
CA SER A 45 11.91 -4.24 2.58
C SER A 45 10.74 -3.85 1.68
N GLY A 46 10.89 -4.06 0.39
CA GLY A 46 9.83 -3.76 -0.58
C GLY A 46 9.95 -4.62 -1.83
N LEU A 47 8.82 -4.94 -2.42
CA LEU A 47 8.69 -5.74 -3.64
C LEU A 47 7.60 -5.12 -4.51
N VAL A 48 7.88 -4.96 -5.80
CA VAL A 48 6.87 -4.71 -6.83
C VAL A 48 7.09 -5.71 -7.95
N SER A 49 6.02 -6.40 -8.35
CA SER A 49 6.03 -7.36 -9.44
C SER A 49 4.82 -7.16 -10.34
N GLY A 50 5.06 -7.14 -11.64
CA GLY A 50 4.02 -6.95 -12.65
C GLY A 50 4.09 -8.00 -13.76
N LEU A 51 2.92 -8.31 -14.31
CA LEU A 51 2.72 -9.26 -15.40
C LEU A 51 1.71 -8.71 -16.40
N ASN A 52 2.02 -8.75 -17.68
CA ASN A 52 1.08 -8.58 -18.78
C ASN A 52 1.09 -9.82 -19.69
N SER A 53 -0.09 -10.41 -19.93
CA SER A 53 -0.20 -11.67 -20.69
C SER A 53 0.25 -11.56 -22.15
N ASP A 54 0.20 -10.37 -22.73
CA ASP A 54 0.42 -10.14 -24.16
C ASP A 54 1.68 -9.32 -24.42
N LYS A 55 2.67 -9.42 -23.53
CA LYS A 55 3.96 -8.71 -23.64
C LYS A 55 3.86 -7.19 -23.60
N GLY A 56 2.84 -6.65 -22.93
CA GLY A 56 2.76 -5.25 -22.55
C GLY A 56 3.95 -4.79 -21.70
N GLN A 57 4.13 -3.48 -21.61
CA GLN A 57 5.19 -2.87 -20.82
C GLN A 57 4.92 -3.03 -19.33
N VAL A 58 5.92 -3.51 -18.60
CA VAL A 58 5.93 -3.58 -17.14
C VAL A 58 7.08 -2.72 -16.63
N ASN A 59 6.81 -1.88 -15.63
CA ASN A 59 7.82 -1.18 -14.86
C ASN A 59 7.58 -1.41 -13.37
N ALA A 60 8.64 -1.76 -12.66
CA ALA A 60 8.65 -1.95 -11.22
C ALA A 60 9.78 -1.09 -10.62
N LEU A 61 9.48 -0.41 -9.53
CA LEU A 61 10.41 0.45 -8.80
C LEU A 61 10.15 0.26 -7.30
N VAL A 62 11.23 0.03 -6.56
CA VAL A 62 11.23 0.08 -5.10
C VAL A 62 12.36 0.99 -4.68
N ILE A 63 12.09 1.89 -3.75
CA ILE A 63 13.08 2.78 -3.14
C ILE A 63 12.92 2.67 -1.62
N GLY A 64 14.03 2.47 -0.92
CA GLY A 64 14.11 2.54 0.54
C GLY A 64 15.17 3.54 0.96
N ASN A 65 14.83 4.40 1.91
CA ASN A 65 15.79 5.31 2.54
C ASN A 65 15.58 5.31 4.06
N GLY A 66 16.65 5.35 4.84
CA GLY A 66 16.55 5.41 6.30
C GLY A 66 17.75 6.12 6.91
N THR A 67 17.52 6.84 8.00
CA THR A 67 18.58 7.51 8.77
C THR A 67 18.41 7.20 10.25
N VAL A 68 19.50 6.78 10.91
CA VAL A 68 19.63 6.76 12.37
C VAL A 68 20.57 7.87 12.79
N ASN A 69 20.19 8.67 13.77
CA ASN A 69 21.03 9.67 14.41
C ASN A 69 20.76 9.70 15.91
N GLY A 70 21.57 8.98 16.69
CA GLY A 70 21.31 8.79 18.12
C GLY A 70 20.00 8.02 18.33
N THR A 71 19.06 8.64 19.05
CA THR A 71 17.71 8.10 19.28
C THR A 71 16.74 8.39 18.14
N ASN A 72 17.07 9.32 17.24
CA ASN A 72 16.17 9.70 16.15
C ASN A 72 16.30 8.71 15.01
N ARG A 73 15.16 8.26 14.50
CA ARG A 73 15.06 7.26 13.44
C ARG A 73 14.00 7.71 12.45
N ASP A 74 14.45 7.89 11.21
CA ASP A 74 13.59 8.26 10.10
C ASP A 74 13.69 7.16 9.05
N VAL A 75 12.56 6.55 8.70
CA VAL A 75 12.50 5.42 7.76
C VAL A 75 11.46 5.68 6.69
N PHE A 76 11.85 5.53 5.44
CA PHE A 76 11.03 5.87 4.29
C PHE A 76 11.08 4.76 3.23
N GLY A 77 9.90 4.41 2.71
CA GLY A 77 9.72 3.42 1.65
C GLY A 77 8.81 3.94 0.55
N ILE A 78 9.23 3.79 -0.71
CA ILE A 78 8.39 3.98 -1.89
C ILE A 78 8.32 2.68 -2.67
N MET A 79 7.11 2.32 -3.08
CA MET A 79 6.89 1.38 -4.17
C MET A 79 6.15 2.08 -5.30
N ASN A 80 6.60 1.88 -6.53
CA ASN A 80 5.89 2.32 -7.71
C ASN A 80 5.91 1.20 -8.75
N GLY A 81 4.75 0.93 -9.33
CA GLY A 81 4.65 -0.05 -10.38
C GLY A 81 3.60 0.33 -11.40
N THR A 82 3.88 0.02 -12.67
CA THR A 82 2.93 0.17 -13.76
C THR A 82 3.01 -1.04 -14.68
N VAL A 83 1.85 -1.52 -15.12
CA VAL A 83 1.71 -2.55 -16.15
C VAL A 83 0.73 -2.01 -17.16
N ALA A 84 1.08 -2.02 -18.44
CA ALA A 84 0.21 -1.54 -19.51
C ALA A 84 0.42 -2.32 -20.81
N GLY A 85 -0.67 -2.71 -21.46
CA GLY A 85 -0.65 -3.44 -22.72
C GLY A 85 -2.01 -4.00 -23.07
N THR A 86 -2.08 -4.90 -24.05
CA THR A 86 -3.30 -5.68 -24.30
C THR A 86 -3.38 -6.86 -23.33
N GLY A 87 -4.53 -7.51 -23.25
CA GLY A 87 -4.72 -8.70 -22.42
C GLY A 87 -4.81 -8.39 -20.93
N ASN A 88 -4.41 -9.34 -20.10
CA ASN A 88 -4.48 -9.25 -18.64
C ASN A 88 -3.23 -8.57 -18.08
N SER A 89 -3.43 -7.46 -17.38
CA SER A 89 -2.39 -6.70 -16.66
C SER A 89 -2.58 -6.90 -15.16
N THR A 90 -1.57 -7.43 -14.47
CA THR A 90 -1.60 -7.67 -13.02
C THR A 90 -0.38 -7.04 -12.37
N ILE A 91 -0.57 -6.39 -11.22
CA ILE A 91 0.50 -5.85 -10.41
C ILE A 91 0.27 -6.15 -8.93
N VAL A 92 1.33 -6.55 -8.25
CA VAL A 92 1.37 -6.77 -6.80
C VAL A 92 2.55 -6.00 -6.23
N GLY A 93 2.34 -5.40 -5.07
CA GLY A 93 3.41 -4.82 -4.29
C GLY A 93 3.18 -4.98 -2.81
N ALA A 94 4.28 -5.14 -2.08
CA ALA A 94 4.28 -5.22 -0.63
C ALA A 94 5.53 -4.56 -0.08
N SER A 95 5.39 -3.77 0.98
CA SER A 95 6.50 -3.19 1.71
C SER A 95 6.35 -3.36 3.22
N SER A 96 7.48 -3.33 3.90
CA SER A 96 7.60 -3.25 5.34
C SER A 96 8.72 -2.29 5.66
N ILE A 97 8.43 -1.24 6.42
CA ILE A 97 9.45 -0.42 7.07
C ILE A 97 9.32 -0.59 8.58
N ASP A 98 10.46 -0.79 9.24
CA ASP A 98 10.53 -0.93 10.67
C ASP A 98 11.68 -0.07 11.20
N SER A 99 11.34 0.81 12.13
CA SER A 99 12.29 1.73 12.75
C SER A 99 13.04 1.11 13.93
N ASN A 100 12.62 -0.05 14.45
CA ASN A 100 13.32 -0.82 15.47
C ASN A 100 12.72 -2.25 15.66
N PRO A 101 12.96 -3.20 14.74
CA PRO A 101 12.30 -4.53 14.78
C PRO A 101 12.58 -5.39 16.01
N ASN A 102 13.54 -5.00 16.85
CA ASN A 102 13.93 -5.75 18.03
C ASN A 102 13.35 -5.21 19.34
N GLN A 103 12.53 -4.14 19.31
CA GLN A 103 12.00 -3.50 20.51
C GLN A 103 10.51 -3.16 20.40
N THR A 104 9.83 -3.18 21.54
CA THR A 104 8.45 -2.70 21.76
C THR A 104 8.27 -1.22 21.41
N SER A 105 9.36 -0.45 21.34
CA SER A 105 9.36 0.99 21.04
C SER A 105 9.68 1.32 19.58
N GLY A 106 9.66 0.34 18.68
CA GLY A 106 9.77 0.57 17.24
C GLY A 106 8.41 0.85 16.62
N ALA A 107 8.32 1.84 15.73
CA ALA A 107 7.18 1.94 14.82
C ALA A 107 7.41 1.08 13.57
N GLU A 108 6.31 0.53 13.04
CA GLU A 108 6.27 -0.37 11.89
C GLU A 108 5.16 0.07 10.94
N ILE A 109 5.45 0.15 9.65
CA ILE A 109 4.42 0.30 8.61
C ILE A 109 4.58 -0.81 7.58
N GLN A 110 3.51 -1.58 7.39
CA GLN A 110 3.39 -2.53 6.29
C GLN A 110 2.34 -2.06 5.30
N SER A 111 2.63 -2.26 4.03
CA SER A 111 1.70 -1.95 2.95
C SER A 111 1.58 -3.11 1.99
N PHE A 112 0.38 -3.31 1.46
CA PHE A 112 0.10 -4.28 0.41
C PHE A 112 -0.84 -3.67 -0.62
N ALA A 113 -0.60 -3.98 -1.89
CA ALA A 113 -1.54 -3.71 -2.96
C ALA A 113 -1.48 -4.79 -4.04
N ASN A 114 -2.64 -5.07 -4.61
CA ASN A 114 -2.83 -5.98 -5.71
C ASN A 114 -3.91 -5.42 -6.63
N SER A 115 -3.60 -5.32 -7.92
CA SER A 115 -4.54 -4.88 -8.95
C SER A 115 -4.40 -5.74 -10.19
N ASN A 116 -5.55 -6.10 -10.78
CA ASN A 116 -5.67 -6.88 -11.99
C ASN A 116 -6.67 -6.18 -12.91
N ALA A 117 -6.29 -5.94 -14.16
CA ALA A 117 -7.16 -5.43 -15.19
C ALA A 117 -7.12 -6.36 -16.40
N PHE A 118 -8.29 -6.83 -16.81
CA PHE A 118 -8.51 -7.52 -18.06
C PHE A 118 -9.26 -6.63 -19.03
N SER A 119 -8.83 -6.63 -20.29
CA SER A 119 -9.60 -6.01 -21.38
C SER A 119 -9.33 -6.69 -22.71
N SER A 120 -10.30 -6.65 -23.63
CA SER A 120 -10.10 -7.03 -25.04
C SER A 120 -9.26 -6.03 -25.83
N GLY A 121 -9.16 -4.78 -25.34
CA GLY A 121 -8.23 -3.77 -25.83
C GLY A 121 -7.10 -3.51 -24.83
N ASN A 122 -6.70 -2.25 -24.70
CA ASN A 122 -5.64 -1.88 -23.75
C ASN A 122 -6.14 -1.93 -22.31
N SER A 123 -5.32 -2.48 -21.44
CA SER A 123 -5.44 -2.46 -19.99
C SER A 123 -4.21 -1.80 -19.38
N SER A 124 -4.40 -1.17 -18.23
CA SER A 124 -3.31 -0.66 -17.41
C SER A 124 -3.64 -0.79 -15.94
N VAL A 125 -2.66 -1.15 -15.12
CA VAL A 125 -2.75 -1.11 -13.67
C VAL A 125 -1.55 -0.36 -13.10
N SER A 126 -1.77 0.31 -11.98
CA SER A 126 -0.70 1.00 -11.27
C SER A 126 -0.81 0.80 -9.77
N LEU A 127 0.34 0.88 -9.13
CA LEU A 127 0.53 0.78 -7.69
C LEU A 127 1.49 1.89 -7.28
N ILE A 128 1.11 2.63 -6.24
CA ILE A 128 1.98 3.59 -5.58
C ILE A 128 1.82 3.37 -4.08
N SER A 129 2.91 3.15 -3.36
CA SER A 129 2.91 3.12 -1.90
C SER A 129 3.99 4.06 -1.40
N ASN A 130 3.67 4.90 -0.43
CA ASN A 130 4.60 5.74 0.30
C ASN A 130 4.38 5.50 1.80
N THR A 131 5.44 5.07 2.48
CA THR A 131 5.43 4.81 3.92
C THR A 131 6.56 5.58 4.57
N ASN A 132 6.27 6.28 5.67
CA ASN A 132 7.24 7.11 6.38
C ASN A 132 7.07 6.91 7.89
N ILE A 133 8.17 6.76 8.62
CA ILE A 133 8.23 6.80 10.07
C ILE A 133 9.19 7.91 10.46
N GLU A 134 8.73 8.84 11.29
CA GLU A 134 9.54 9.91 11.89
C GLU A 134 9.33 9.93 13.41
N ASN A 135 10.37 9.59 14.17
CA ASN A 135 10.37 9.64 15.64
C ASN A 135 9.07 9.08 16.28
N ASP A 136 8.66 7.89 15.83
CA ASP A 136 7.51 7.09 16.28
C ASP A 136 6.16 7.38 15.61
N ASN A 137 6.05 8.44 14.81
CA ASN A 137 4.85 8.71 14.02
C ASN A 137 4.95 8.08 12.64
N GLY A 138 3.96 7.27 12.28
CA GLY A 138 3.89 6.60 11.00
C GLY A 138 2.85 7.22 10.08
N ILE A 139 3.24 7.58 8.84
CA ILE A 139 2.32 7.94 7.77
C ILE A 139 2.42 6.87 6.67
N GLY A 140 1.29 6.31 6.27
CA GLY A 140 1.20 5.32 5.21
C GLY A 140 0.16 5.72 4.17
N ILE A 141 0.52 5.64 2.89
CA ILE A 141 -0.40 5.84 1.76
C ILE A 141 -0.19 4.70 0.78
N VAL A 142 -1.26 4.02 0.40
CA VAL A 142 -1.26 3.02 -0.67
C VAL A 142 -2.37 3.34 -1.65
N TYR A 143 -1.97 3.58 -2.88
CA TYR A 143 -2.85 3.67 -4.03
C TYR A 143 -2.66 2.43 -4.89
N THR A 144 -3.78 1.86 -5.34
CA THR A 144 -3.76 0.97 -6.49
C THR A 144 -5.00 1.14 -7.33
N GLY A 145 -4.85 0.96 -8.64
CA GLY A 145 -5.95 1.14 -9.55
C GLY A 145 -5.65 0.58 -10.92
N GLY A 146 -6.62 0.77 -11.82
CA GLY A 146 -6.49 0.32 -13.19
C GLY A 146 -7.50 0.97 -14.13
N LYS A 147 -7.27 0.74 -15.41
CA LYS A 147 -8.12 1.15 -16.54
C LYS A 147 -8.17 0.02 -17.56
N GLY A 148 -9.34 -0.21 -18.14
CA GLY A 148 -9.53 -1.16 -19.23
C GLY A 148 -10.41 -0.56 -20.33
N GLN A 149 -10.04 -0.77 -21.59
CA GLN A 149 -10.77 -0.27 -22.76
C GLN A 149 -11.11 -1.39 -23.74
N GLY A 150 -12.35 -1.43 -24.21
CA GLY A 150 -12.84 -2.44 -25.16
C GLY A 150 -14.04 -3.21 -24.59
N THR A 151 -14.53 -4.21 -25.31
CA THR A 151 -15.62 -5.07 -24.81
C THR A 151 -15.14 -5.97 -23.67
N ASN A 152 -16.03 -6.28 -22.72
CA ASN A 152 -15.80 -7.23 -21.61
C ASN A 152 -14.48 -6.96 -20.85
N ASN A 153 -14.41 -5.80 -20.20
CA ASN A 153 -13.30 -5.46 -19.32
C ASN A 153 -13.71 -5.60 -17.86
N TYR A 154 -12.74 -5.91 -17.02
CA TYR A 154 -12.91 -5.77 -15.58
C TYR A 154 -11.60 -5.31 -14.94
N ILE A 155 -11.74 -4.64 -13.80
CA ILE A 155 -10.63 -4.26 -12.94
C ILE A 155 -10.97 -4.76 -11.55
N VAL A 156 -9.99 -5.37 -10.89
CA VAL A 156 -10.04 -5.72 -9.49
C VAL A 156 -8.87 -5.02 -8.81
N ALA A 157 -9.13 -4.26 -7.76
CA ALA A 157 -8.11 -3.61 -6.96
C ALA A 157 -8.38 -3.87 -5.48
N SER A 158 -7.29 -4.12 -4.74
CA SER A 158 -7.28 -4.37 -3.30
C SER A 158 -5.98 -3.83 -2.74
N ASN A 159 -6.05 -3.20 -1.57
CA ASN A 159 -4.88 -2.73 -0.86
C ASN A 159 -5.13 -2.74 0.65
N GLY A 160 -4.06 -2.53 1.41
CA GLY A 160 -4.14 -2.36 2.84
C GLY A 160 -2.87 -1.75 3.43
N LEU A 161 -3.05 -1.21 4.63
CA LEU A 161 -2.02 -0.63 5.47
C LEU A 161 -2.16 -1.19 6.89
N LYS A 162 -1.01 -1.48 7.48
CA LYS A 162 -0.82 -1.71 8.90
C LYS A 162 0.16 -0.66 9.39
N ASN A 163 -0.19 0.02 10.47
CA ASN A 163 0.67 0.95 11.18
C ASN A 163 0.68 0.56 12.66
N ILE A 164 1.87 0.34 13.22
CA ILE A 164 2.08 0.13 14.65
C ILE A 164 2.99 1.26 15.13
N ASN A 165 2.59 1.99 16.18
CA ASN A 165 3.41 3.02 16.80
C ASN A 165 4.35 2.44 17.88
N SER A 166 5.22 3.26 18.45
CA SER A 166 6.15 2.85 19.51
C SER A 166 5.50 2.48 20.85
N ASN A 167 4.19 2.66 21.00
CA ASN A 167 3.41 2.22 22.16
C ASN A 167 2.65 0.90 21.88
N GLU A 168 2.91 0.26 20.74
CA GLU A 168 2.19 -0.92 20.24
C GLU A 168 0.71 -0.68 19.90
N ASP A 169 0.26 0.58 19.81
CA ASP A 169 -1.06 0.87 19.25
C ASP A 169 -1.02 0.60 17.75
N ALA A 170 -2.04 -0.09 17.26
CA ALA A 170 -2.08 -0.57 15.90
C ALA A 170 -3.32 -0.10 15.16
N ALA A 171 -3.11 0.47 13.98
CA ALA A 171 -4.15 0.82 13.03
C ALA A 171 -4.02 -0.07 11.78
N PHE A 172 -5.13 -0.70 11.39
CA PHE A 172 -5.19 -1.53 10.19
C PHE A 172 -6.37 -1.10 9.35
N ILE A 173 -6.13 -0.93 8.06
CA ILE A 173 -7.18 -0.63 7.10
C ILE A 173 -6.90 -1.33 5.79
N GLY A 174 -7.96 -1.82 5.17
CA GLY A 174 -7.90 -2.44 3.87
C GLY A 174 -9.23 -2.27 3.15
N SER A 175 -9.17 -2.30 1.83
CA SER A 175 -10.31 -2.08 0.95
C SER A 175 -11.07 -3.35 0.58
N GLY A 176 -10.52 -4.52 0.92
CA GLY A 176 -11.02 -5.80 0.39
C GLY A 176 -10.88 -5.86 -1.13
N TYR A 177 -11.75 -6.61 -1.80
CA TYR A 177 -11.79 -6.67 -3.26
C TYR A 177 -12.87 -5.73 -3.79
N VAL A 178 -12.45 -4.71 -4.53
CA VAL A 178 -13.38 -3.89 -5.29
C VAL A 178 -13.26 -4.29 -6.77
N LYS A 179 -14.38 -4.48 -7.46
CA LYS A 179 -14.43 -4.91 -8.86
C LYS A 179 -15.26 -3.95 -9.72
N GLY A 180 -14.65 -3.36 -10.74
CA GLY A 180 -15.33 -2.66 -11.83
C GLY A 180 -15.47 -3.56 -13.06
N VAL A 181 -16.59 -3.47 -13.80
CA VAL A 181 -16.85 -4.26 -15.01
C VAL A 181 -17.43 -3.39 -16.12
N GLY A 182 -16.96 -3.55 -17.35
CA GLY A 182 -17.50 -2.94 -18.57
C GLY A 182 -17.78 -3.96 -19.66
N SER A 183 -18.86 -3.73 -20.42
CA SER A 183 -19.40 -4.73 -21.37
C SER A 183 -19.52 -4.23 -22.81
N ASP A 184 -19.48 -2.93 -23.06
CA ASP A 184 -19.59 -2.35 -24.40
C ASP A 184 -18.23 -1.95 -24.98
N GLN A 185 -18.15 -1.82 -26.30
CA GLN A 185 -16.91 -1.51 -27.02
C GLN A 185 -16.36 -0.10 -26.70
N SER A 186 -17.23 0.78 -26.18
CA SER A 186 -16.93 2.10 -25.64
C SER A 186 -16.70 2.13 -24.12
N SER A 187 -16.82 1.02 -23.39
CA SER A 187 -16.60 1.05 -21.94
C SER A 187 -15.16 1.40 -21.63
N ASN A 188 -15.03 2.32 -20.68
CA ASN A 188 -13.80 2.64 -20.00
C ASN A 188 -14.05 2.38 -18.52
N ALA A 189 -13.88 1.13 -18.09
CA ALA A 189 -13.87 0.86 -16.67
C ALA A 189 -12.59 1.48 -16.09
N SER A 190 -12.73 2.24 -15.03
CA SER A 190 -11.60 2.64 -14.21
C SER A 190 -11.95 2.54 -12.74
N GLN A 191 -10.97 2.11 -11.97
CA GLN A 191 -11.11 1.95 -10.53
C GLN A 191 -9.82 2.41 -9.86
N SER A 192 -9.95 3.12 -8.76
CA SER A 192 -8.86 3.30 -7.81
C SER A 192 -9.32 3.03 -6.40
N VAL A 193 -8.36 2.60 -5.60
CA VAL A 193 -8.51 2.41 -4.19
C VAL A 193 -7.31 3.08 -3.53
N ASP A 194 -7.63 4.01 -2.64
CA ASP A 194 -6.70 4.77 -1.83
C ASP A 194 -6.89 4.36 -0.39
N THR A 195 -5.82 3.97 0.29
CA THR A 195 -5.86 3.68 1.72
C THR A 195 -4.77 4.49 2.40
N VAL A 196 -5.14 5.20 3.46
CA VAL A 196 -4.28 6.17 4.16
C VAL A 196 -4.37 5.93 5.65
N VAL A 197 -3.23 6.06 6.33
CA VAL A 197 -3.13 6.22 7.79
C VAL A 197 -2.28 7.47 8.05
N ASP A 198 -2.77 8.38 8.89
CA ASP A 198 -2.03 9.56 9.31
C ASP A 198 -1.29 9.35 10.65
N ASP A 199 -0.52 10.38 11.04
CA ASP A 199 0.27 10.40 12.27
C ASP A 199 -0.57 10.34 13.56
N SER A 200 -1.86 10.65 13.46
CA SER A 200 -2.83 10.63 14.54
C SER A 200 -3.56 9.29 14.64
N GLY A 201 -3.22 8.33 13.76
CA GLY A 201 -3.86 7.03 13.67
C GLY A 201 -5.21 7.05 12.98
N ASN A 202 -5.62 8.17 12.36
CA ASN A 202 -6.83 8.20 11.57
C ASN A 202 -6.62 7.38 10.30
N VAL A 203 -7.61 6.56 9.97
CA VAL A 203 -7.58 5.69 8.81
C VAL A 203 -8.65 6.11 7.82
N MET A 204 -8.31 6.12 6.53
CA MET A 204 -9.24 6.45 5.46
C MET A 204 -9.06 5.48 4.29
N SER A 205 -10.17 5.00 3.73
CA SER A 205 -10.16 4.29 2.45
C SER A 205 -11.13 4.94 1.47
N VAL A 206 -10.62 5.39 0.33
CA VAL A 206 -11.42 6.00 -0.73
C VAL A 206 -11.44 5.07 -1.93
N VAL A 207 -12.64 4.77 -2.41
CA VAL A 207 -12.86 3.94 -3.59
C VAL A 207 -13.47 4.80 -4.68
N ASN A 208 -12.72 5.05 -5.74
CA ASN A 208 -13.21 5.81 -6.89
C ASN A 208 -13.51 4.87 -8.06
N LEU A 209 -14.73 4.96 -8.59
CA LEU A 209 -15.20 4.14 -9.70
C LEU A 209 -15.69 5.04 -10.82
N LYS A 210 -15.26 4.78 -12.05
CA LYS A 210 -15.80 5.42 -13.25
C LYS A 210 -16.57 4.37 -14.06
N LYS A 211 -17.83 4.70 -14.33
CA LYS A 211 -18.94 3.84 -14.80
C LYS A 211 -18.57 2.85 -15.91
N PRO A 212 -19.00 1.58 -15.78
CA PRO A 212 -20.05 1.04 -16.66
C PRO A 212 -21.25 0.41 -15.90
N ASP A 213 -22.31 0.09 -16.63
CA ASP A 213 -23.73 0.10 -16.23
C ASP A 213 -24.26 -0.89 -15.15
N LEU A 214 -23.46 -1.65 -14.41
CA LEU A 214 -23.97 -2.57 -13.37
C LEU A 214 -22.94 -2.78 -12.23
N PHE A 215 -23.35 -2.57 -10.97
CA PHE A 215 -22.52 -2.69 -9.77
C PHE A 215 -22.97 -3.84 -8.84
N SER A 216 -22.01 -4.51 -8.19
CA SER A 216 -22.24 -5.30 -6.97
C SER A 216 -21.12 -5.06 -5.96
N PHE A 217 -21.46 -4.64 -4.74
CA PHE A 217 -20.52 -4.58 -3.61
C PHE A 217 -20.49 -5.94 -2.89
N SER A 218 -19.30 -6.42 -2.52
CA SER A 218 -19.13 -7.48 -1.52
C SER A 218 -18.45 -6.90 -0.28
N GLU A 219 -19.18 -6.93 0.83
CA GLU A 219 -18.87 -6.56 2.23
C GLU A 219 -17.50 -5.94 2.54
N PHE A 220 -17.56 -4.68 3.00
CA PHE A 220 -16.50 -4.00 3.76
C PHE A 220 -16.61 -4.43 5.23
N ASN A 221 -15.57 -5.04 5.80
CA ASN A 221 -15.57 -5.52 7.19
C ASN A 221 -14.32 -5.03 7.95
N PRO A 222 -14.31 -3.79 8.48
CA PRO A 222 -13.19 -3.27 9.24
C PRO A 222 -13.22 -3.86 10.66
N LYS A 223 -12.16 -4.57 11.04
CA LYS A 223 -11.95 -5.07 12.39
C LYS A 223 -10.96 -4.13 13.10
N ALA A 224 -11.47 -3.22 13.92
CA ALA A 224 -10.64 -2.50 14.89
C ALA A 224 -10.59 -3.33 16.18
N THR A 225 -9.43 -3.87 16.54
CA THR A 225 -9.23 -4.56 17.83
C THR A 225 -8.21 -3.81 18.66
N GLY A 226 -8.69 -3.06 19.65
CA GLY A 226 -7.90 -2.79 20.84
C GLY A 226 -7.96 -4.00 21.76
N GLY A 227 -6.79 -4.54 22.12
CA GLY A 227 -6.50 -5.29 23.35
C GLY A 227 -7.41 -6.47 23.77
N GLN A 228 -6.79 -7.66 23.76
CA GLN A 228 -7.18 -8.93 24.40
C GLN A 228 -8.29 -9.76 23.73
N TYR A 229 -7.86 -10.85 23.09
CA TYR A 229 -8.70 -11.98 22.71
C TYR A 229 -9.49 -12.49 23.92
N PRO A 230 -10.83 -12.58 23.82
CA PRO A 230 -11.44 -13.88 23.56
C PRO A 230 -12.55 -13.81 22.49
N MET A 231 -12.81 -14.96 21.86
CA MET A 231 -13.90 -15.14 20.90
C MET A 231 -15.25 -14.78 21.53
N MET A 232 -15.94 -13.76 21.01
CA MET A 232 -17.41 -13.63 20.98
C MET A 232 -17.83 -12.39 20.16
N GLU A 233 -19.06 -12.45 19.66
CA GLU A 233 -19.67 -11.77 18.51
C GLU A 233 -19.43 -10.25 18.29
N PRO A 234 -19.44 -9.78 17.02
CA PRO A 234 -19.31 -8.37 16.68
C PRO A 234 -20.64 -7.63 16.84
N ILE A 235 -20.70 -6.68 17.79
CA ILE A 235 -21.73 -5.62 17.81
C ILE A 235 -21.10 -4.39 17.16
N LEU A 236 -21.46 -4.13 15.90
CA LEU A 236 -21.05 -2.93 15.17
C LEU A 236 -22.16 -1.86 15.26
N HIS A 237 -21.82 -0.67 15.79
CA HIS A 237 -22.59 0.54 15.53
C HIS A 237 -22.01 1.23 14.29
N CYS A 238 -22.49 0.85 13.09
CA CYS A 238 -22.32 1.66 11.88
C CYS A 238 -23.22 2.90 12.03
N ARG A 239 -22.65 4.11 12.15
CA ARG A 239 -23.46 5.32 12.43
C ARG A 239 -23.91 6.13 11.22
N SER A 240 -23.44 5.84 10.01
CA SER A 240 -24.05 6.33 8.76
C SER A 240 -23.28 5.85 7.53
N VAL A 241 -23.97 5.22 6.59
CA VAL A 241 -23.55 5.19 5.18
C VAL A 241 -24.27 6.36 4.51
N GLN A 242 -23.56 7.43 4.16
CA GLN A 242 -24.14 8.54 3.40
C GLN A 242 -23.81 8.34 1.91
N THR A 243 -24.81 7.87 1.16
CA THR A 243 -24.75 7.81 -0.30
C THR A 243 -25.20 9.14 -0.88
N ASP A 244 -24.26 10.05 -1.14
CA ASP A 244 -24.56 11.25 -1.92
C ASP A 244 -24.38 10.95 -3.41
N TYR A 245 -25.51 10.77 -4.10
CA TYR A 245 -25.54 10.72 -5.55
C TYR A 245 -25.30 12.13 -6.10
N SER A 246 -24.10 12.40 -6.60
CA SER A 246 -23.86 13.52 -7.51
C SER A 246 -23.46 12.98 -8.89
N GLU A 247 -23.93 13.64 -9.95
CA GLU A 247 -23.61 13.31 -11.35
C GLU A 247 -22.09 13.35 -11.65
N SER A 248 -21.29 13.87 -10.72
CA SER A 248 -19.84 13.74 -10.62
C SER A 248 -19.46 12.63 -9.61
N GLY A 249 -19.57 11.37 -10.04
CA GLY A 249 -19.46 10.20 -9.16
C GLY A 249 -18.15 10.10 -8.36
N SER A 250 -18.24 10.41 -7.07
CA SER A 250 -17.36 9.95 -6.00
C SER A 250 -18.24 9.27 -4.95
N THR A 251 -17.80 8.13 -4.41
CA THR A 251 -18.43 7.51 -3.25
C THR A 251 -17.43 7.61 -2.11
N LEU A 252 -17.69 8.50 -1.16
CA LEU A 252 -16.92 8.60 0.07
C LEU A 252 -17.39 7.50 1.03
N VAL A 253 -16.45 6.67 1.51
CA VAL A 253 -16.65 5.79 2.65
C VAL A 253 -15.69 6.26 3.73
N SER A 254 -16.18 7.04 4.70
CA SER A 254 -15.43 7.33 5.93
C SER A 254 -15.80 6.28 6.99
N VAL A 255 -14.80 5.72 7.66
CA VAL A 255 -14.99 4.87 8.85
C VAL A 255 -14.65 5.68 10.07
#